data_AF-A0A9P2UYX0-F1
#
_entry.id   AF-A0A9P2UYX0-F1
#
_cell.length_a   1.000
_cell.length_b   1.000
_cell.length_c   1.000
_cell.angle_alpha   90.00
_cell.angle_beta   90.00
_cell.angle_gamma   90.00
#
_symmetry.space_group_name_H-M   'P 1'
#
loop_
_entity.id
_entity.type
_entity.pdbx_description
1 polymer ?
#
loop_
_entity_poly.entity_id
_entity_poly.type
_entity_poly.pdbx_seq_one_letter_code
_entity_poly.pdbx_strand_id
1 'polypeptide(L)'
;MLAFTWIALRFIHFTSLMLVFGFAMYGAWLAPLTIRRLLTKRFLRLQQHAAVWSLISATAMLAVQGGLMGTGWKDVFSPNIWQAVLQTQFGGVWLWQIVLALVTLIVALMQPRNMPRLLFMLTTAQFILLAGVGHATLNEGVTAKIHQTNHAIHLICAAAWFGGLLPVLWCMQLIKGRWRHQAIQALMRFSWCGHFAVIGVLASGVLNALLITGFPPTLTTYWGQLLLLKAILVMIMVVIALANRYVLVPRMRQDEDRAAPWFVWMTKLEWAIGAVVLLIISLLATLEPF
;
A
#
# COMPACT_ATOMS: atom_id res chain seq x y z
N MET A 1 24.37 6.43 -4.43
CA MET A 1 23.34 7.12 -5.25
C MET A 1 22.27 6.16 -5.76
N LEU A 2 22.61 5.05 -6.43
CA LEU A 2 21.62 4.07 -6.94
C LEU A 2 20.71 3.47 -5.86
N ALA A 3 21.26 3.08 -4.71
CA ALA A 3 20.47 2.55 -3.59
C ALA A 3 19.42 3.56 -3.10
N PHE A 4 19.77 4.85 -3.03
CA PHE A 4 18.82 5.91 -2.68
C PHE A 4 17.72 6.05 -3.74
N THR A 5 18.09 6.02 -5.03
CA THR A 5 17.12 6.03 -6.13
C THR A 5 16.17 4.84 -6.05
N TRP A 6 16.67 3.65 -5.76
CA TRP A 6 15.85 2.46 -5.55
C TRP A 6 14.85 2.63 -4.41
N ILE A 7 15.29 3.13 -3.25
CA ILE A 7 14.43 3.41 -2.09
C ILE A 7 13.33 4.41 -2.46
N ALA A 8 13.68 5.51 -3.14
CA ALA A 8 12.72 6.53 -3.56
C ALA A 8 11.69 5.98 -4.56
N LEU A 9 12.14 5.22 -5.57
CA LEU A 9 11.25 4.60 -6.55
C LEU A 9 10.32 3.57 -5.91
N ARG A 10 10.85 2.77 -4.97
CA ARG A 10 10.07 1.79 -4.21
C ARG A 10 8.98 2.48 -3.38
N PHE A 11 9.34 3.54 -2.66
CA PHE A 11 8.38 4.37 -1.91
C PHE A 11 7.27 4.90 -2.84
N ILE A 12 7.64 5.53 -3.96
CA ILE A 12 6.68 6.05 -4.96
C ILE A 12 5.78 4.94 -5.50
N HIS A 13 6.35 3.77 -5.83
CA HIS A 13 5.60 2.64 -6.37
C HIS A 13 4.56 2.14 -5.37
N PHE A 14 4.95 1.86 -4.12
CA PHE A 14 4.04 1.36 -3.09
C PHE A 14 2.97 2.38 -2.75
N THR A 15 3.33 3.64 -2.54
CA THR A 15 2.35 4.70 -2.25
C THR A 15 1.34 4.84 -3.39
N SER A 16 1.82 4.90 -4.63
CA SER A 16 0.94 5.04 -5.80
C SER A 16 0.00 3.84 -5.96
N LEU A 17 0.51 2.62 -5.81
CA LEU A 17 -0.28 1.40 -5.93
C LEU A 17 -1.33 1.29 -4.80
N MET A 18 -0.95 1.58 -3.56
CA MET A 18 -1.86 1.59 -2.41
C MET A 18 -2.96 2.64 -2.56
N LEU A 19 -2.65 3.81 -3.11
CA LEU A 19 -3.66 4.83 -3.40
C LEU A 19 -4.68 4.34 -4.42
N VAL A 20 -4.23 3.81 -5.56
CA VAL A 20 -5.16 3.26 -6.58
C VAL A 20 -6.02 2.15 -5.97
N PHE A 21 -5.42 1.22 -5.24
CA PHE A 21 -6.11 0.13 -4.55
C PHE A 21 -7.17 0.64 -3.57
N GLY A 22 -6.82 1.60 -2.70
CA GLY A 22 -7.74 2.13 -1.69
C GLY A 22 -8.97 2.79 -2.30
N PHE A 23 -8.80 3.62 -3.33
CA PHE A 23 -9.92 4.22 -4.07
C PHE A 23 -10.75 3.15 -4.80
N ALA A 24 -10.09 2.17 -5.42
CA ALA A 24 -10.75 1.10 -6.15
C ALA A 24 -11.58 0.20 -5.22
N MET A 25 -11.04 -0.20 -4.06
CA MET A 25 -11.74 -0.94 -3.02
C MET A 25 -13.00 -0.19 -2.55
N TYR A 26 -12.86 1.11 -2.29
CA TYR A 26 -13.98 1.93 -1.85
C TYR A 26 -15.08 2.03 -2.92
N GLY A 27 -14.70 2.20 -4.19
CA GLY A 27 -15.64 2.24 -5.31
C GLY A 27 -16.23 0.87 -5.70
N ALA A 28 -15.48 -0.22 -5.54
CA ALA A 28 -15.90 -1.55 -5.95
C ALA A 28 -16.90 -2.17 -4.97
N TRP A 29 -16.66 -2.00 -3.66
CA TRP A 29 -17.35 -2.77 -2.63
C TRP A 29 -18.03 -1.91 -1.53
N LEU A 30 -17.42 -0.80 -1.11
CA LEU A 30 -17.85 -0.11 0.11
C LEU A 30 -18.89 1.00 -0.15
N ALA A 31 -18.70 1.82 -1.17
CA ALA A 31 -19.54 3.00 -1.41
C ALA A 31 -20.91 2.67 -2.03
N PRO A 32 -22.00 3.27 -1.52
CA PRO A 32 -23.28 3.33 -2.24
C PRO A 32 -23.12 3.96 -3.62
N LEU A 33 -24.01 3.62 -4.57
CA LEU A 33 -23.92 4.04 -5.98
C LEU A 33 -23.69 5.54 -6.17
N THR A 34 -24.35 6.37 -5.35
CA THR A 34 -24.24 7.83 -5.41
C THR A 34 -22.88 8.35 -4.96
N ILE A 35 -22.38 7.86 -3.82
CA ILE A 35 -21.05 8.20 -3.29
C ILE A 35 -19.96 7.68 -4.23
N ARG A 36 -20.14 6.48 -4.80
CA ARG A 36 -19.21 5.90 -5.77
C ARG A 36 -19.01 6.81 -6.98
N ARG A 37 -20.08 7.38 -7.54
CA ARG A 37 -19.98 8.31 -8.68
C ARG A 37 -19.23 9.59 -8.31
N LEU A 38 -19.49 10.13 -7.12
CA LEU A 38 -18.82 11.34 -6.64
C LEU A 38 -17.33 11.08 -6.36
N LEU A 39 -16.99 9.96 -5.71
CA LEU A 39 -15.61 9.52 -5.48
C LEU A 39 -14.84 9.36 -6.78
N THR A 40 -15.44 8.63 -7.73
CA THR A 40 -14.82 8.37 -9.03
C THR A 40 -14.50 9.68 -9.73
N LYS A 41 -15.46 10.61 -9.82
CA LYS A 41 -15.23 11.92 -10.46
C LYS A 41 -14.18 12.76 -9.72
N ARG A 42 -14.23 12.80 -8.39
CA ARG A 42 -13.32 13.62 -7.58
C ARG A 42 -11.88 13.12 -7.65
N PHE A 43 -11.69 11.82 -7.58
CA PHE A 43 -10.37 11.20 -7.46
C PHE A 43 -9.84 10.63 -8.78
N LEU A 44 -10.56 10.77 -9.89
CA LEU A 44 -10.12 10.28 -11.20
C LEU A 44 -8.71 10.77 -11.55
N ARG A 45 -8.46 12.08 -11.47
CA ARG A 45 -7.14 12.65 -11.78
C ARG A 45 -6.06 12.09 -10.86
N LEU A 46 -6.35 11.96 -9.57
CA LEU A 46 -5.40 11.39 -8.60
C LEU A 46 -5.12 9.92 -8.91
N GLN A 47 -6.13 9.12 -9.25
CA GLN A 47 -5.97 7.72 -9.66
C GLN A 47 -5.15 7.60 -10.95
N GLN A 48 -5.38 8.48 -11.92
CA GLN A 48 -4.60 8.52 -13.17
C GLN A 48 -3.14 8.88 -12.88
N HIS A 49 -2.88 9.93 -12.09
CA HIS A 49 -1.51 10.29 -11.70
C HIS A 49 -0.83 9.17 -10.91
N ALA A 50 -1.52 8.53 -9.97
CA ALA A 50 -0.98 7.41 -9.23
C ALA A 50 -0.70 6.20 -10.15
N ALA A 51 -1.57 5.90 -11.13
CA ALA A 51 -1.32 4.85 -12.11
C ALA A 51 -0.10 5.16 -13.00
N VAL A 52 0.05 6.42 -13.44
CA VAL A 52 1.23 6.88 -14.19
C VAL A 52 2.50 6.72 -13.36
N TRP A 53 2.50 7.22 -12.12
CA TRP A 53 3.66 7.10 -11.23
C TRP A 53 3.98 5.65 -10.89
N SER A 54 2.98 4.78 -10.75
CA SER A 54 3.17 3.34 -10.54
C SER A 54 3.87 2.67 -11.72
N LEU A 55 3.49 3.02 -12.97
CA LEU A 55 4.12 2.50 -14.19
C LEU A 55 5.55 3.03 -14.37
N ILE A 56 5.74 4.34 -14.20
CA ILE A 56 7.06 4.98 -14.30
C ILE A 56 8.00 4.38 -13.25
N SER A 57 7.55 4.28 -12.00
CA SER A 57 8.39 3.74 -10.94
C SER A 57 8.69 2.26 -11.14
N ALA A 58 7.73 1.44 -11.57
CA ALA A 58 7.96 0.03 -11.88
C ALA A 58 9.02 -0.13 -12.98
N THR A 59 8.89 0.64 -14.07
CA THR A 59 9.84 0.57 -15.20
C THR A 59 11.23 1.06 -14.78
N ALA A 60 11.31 2.18 -14.06
CA ALA A 60 12.56 2.72 -13.55
C ALA A 60 13.24 1.78 -12.53
N MET A 61 12.47 1.06 -11.72
CA MET A 61 13.02 0.06 -10.80
C MET A 61 13.71 -1.07 -11.57
N LEU A 62 13.14 -1.58 -12.67
CA LEU A 62 13.82 -2.61 -13.49
C LEU A 62 15.19 -2.11 -13.98
N ALA A 63 15.24 -0.87 -14.48
CA ALA A 63 16.46 -0.23 -14.94
C ALA A 63 17.48 -0.06 -13.81
N VAL A 64 17.05 0.47 -12.65
CA VAL A 64 17.91 0.66 -11.47
C VAL A 64 18.41 -0.68 -10.92
N GLN A 65 17.60 -1.73 -10.95
CA GLN A 65 18.03 -3.09 -10.58
C GLN A 65 19.19 -3.56 -11.46
N GLY A 66 19.16 -3.29 -12.76
CA GLY A 66 20.27 -3.56 -13.66
C GLY A 66 21.55 -2.83 -13.25
N GLY A 67 21.44 -1.57 -12.85
CA GLY A 67 22.58 -0.80 -12.32
C GLY A 67 23.11 -1.31 -10.97
N LEU A 68 22.24 -1.83 -10.10
CA LEU A 68 22.61 -2.44 -8.82
C LEU A 68 23.29 -3.80 -8.98
N MET A 69 22.89 -4.58 -9.99
CA MET A 69 23.49 -5.88 -10.30
C MET A 69 24.77 -5.77 -11.14
N GLY A 70 24.93 -4.67 -11.87
CA GLY A 70 26.09 -4.40 -12.72
C GLY A 70 27.16 -3.53 -12.03
N THR A 71 27.74 -2.63 -12.83
CA THR A 71 28.86 -1.74 -12.51
C THR A 71 28.42 -0.31 -12.17
N GLY A 72 27.11 -0.04 -12.11
CA GLY A 72 26.55 1.24 -11.68
C GLY A 72 25.67 1.95 -12.72
N TRP A 73 25.73 3.27 -12.78
CA TRP A 73 24.77 4.09 -13.54
C TRP A 73 24.75 3.85 -15.06
N LYS A 74 25.88 3.44 -15.65
CA LYS A 74 25.93 3.11 -17.08
C LYS A 74 25.01 1.94 -17.42
N ASP A 75 24.88 1.01 -16.49
CA ASP A 75 24.15 -0.23 -16.65
C ASP A 75 22.64 -0.05 -16.46
N VAL A 76 22.23 1.06 -15.84
CA VAL A 76 20.83 1.48 -15.74
C VAL A 76 20.21 1.72 -17.12
N PHE A 77 21.00 2.18 -18.09
CA PHE A 77 20.52 2.51 -19.43
C PHE A 77 20.96 1.50 -20.49
N SER A 78 21.42 0.31 -20.09
CA SER A 78 21.93 -0.71 -21.00
C SER A 78 20.87 -1.77 -21.32
N PRO A 79 20.39 -1.86 -22.59
CA PRO A 79 19.39 -2.86 -22.98
C PRO A 79 19.85 -4.31 -22.75
N ASN A 80 21.15 -4.58 -22.93
CA ASN A 80 21.73 -5.91 -22.69
C ASN A 80 21.57 -6.33 -21.22
N ILE A 81 21.70 -5.37 -20.30
CA ILE A 81 21.56 -5.64 -18.87
C ILE A 81 20.09 -5.76 -18.49
N TRP A 82 19.19 -4.99 -19.12
CA TRP A 82 17.76 -5.20 -18.93
C TRP A 82 17.34 -6.61 -19.35
N GLN A 83 17.85 -7.10 -20.49
CA GLN A 83 17.61 -8.47 -20.93
C GLN A 83 18.16 -9.49 -19.92
N ALA A 84 19.36 -9.27 -19.40
CA ALA A 84 19.94 -10.13 -18.37
C ALA A 84 19.09 -10.13 -17.08
N VAL A 85 18.64 -8.97 -16.60
CA VAL A 85 17.74 -8.86 -15.44
C VAL A 85 16.43 -9.60 -15.69
N LEU A 86 15.84 -9.50 -16.89
CA LEU A 86 14.60 -10.20 -17.25
C LEU A 86 14.74 -11.73 -17.22
N GLN A 87 15.95 -12.29 -17.38
CA GLN A 87 16.19 -13.73 -17.23
C GLN A 87 16.29 -14.19 -15.76
N THR A 88 16.34 -13.26 -14.81
CA THR A 88 16.33 -13.60 -13.38
C THR A 88 14.92 -13.85 -12.86
N GLN A 89 14.81 -14.55 -11.73
CA GLN A 89 13.54 -14.72 -11.02
C GLN A 89 12.87 -13.37 -10.72
N PHE A 90 13.64 -12.36 -10.32
CA PHE A 90 13.15 -11.00 -10.12
C PHE A 90 12.55 -10.43 -11.41
N GLY A 91 13.29 -10.48 -12.52
CA GLY A 91 12.88 -9.89 -13.78
C GLY A 91 11.61 -10.53 -14.36
N GLY A 92 11.45 -11.84 -14.22
CA GLY A 92 10.23 -12.55 -14.63
C GLY A 92 8.97 -12.04 -13.91
N VAL A 93 9.04 -11.88 -12.59
CA VAL A 93 7.93 -11.33 -11.79
C VAL A 93 7.72 -9.84 -12.10
N TRP A 94 8.81 -9.09 -12.22
CA TRP A 94 8.76 -7.64 -12.40
C TRP A 94 8.24 -7.23 -13.79
N LEU A 95 8.47 -8.04 -14.82
CA LEU A 95 7.86 -7.84 -16.14
C LEU A 95 6.33 -7.82 -16.04
N TRP A 96 5.74 -8.82 -15.36
CA TRP A 96 4.30 -8.86 -15.13
C TRP A 96 3.82 -7.69 -14.27
N GLN A 97 4.63 -7.22 -13.33
CA GLN A 97 4.32 -6.02 -12.56
C GLN A 97 4.21 -4.76 -13.45
N ILE A 98 5.12 -4.61 -14.43
CA ILE A 98 5.07 -3.51 -15.42
C ILE A 98 3.85 -3.66 -16.34
N VAL A 99 3.58 -4.87 -16.85
CA VAL A 99 2.41 -5.15 -17.70
C VAL A 99 1.10 -4.82 -16.96
N LEU A 100 0.95 -5.27 -15.72
CA LEU A 100 -0.23 -4.97 -14.92
C LEU A 100 -0.34 -3.47 -14.61
N ALA A 101 0.77 -2.78 -14.33
CA ALA A 101 0.76 -1.33 -14.14
C ALA A 101 0.30 -0.58 -15.40
N LEU A 102 0.72 -1.04 -16.58
CA LEU A 102 0.28 -0.50 -17.87
C LEU A 102 -1.23 -0.72 -18.08
N VAL A 103 -1.73 -1.94 -17.84
CA VAL A 103 -3.17 -2.24 -17.95
C VAL A 103 -3.97 -1.43 -16.94
N THR A 104 -3.49 -1.27 -15.71
CA THR A 104 -4.09 -0.40 -14.67
C THR A 104 -4.20 1.05 -15.17
N LEU A 105 -3.15 1.58 -15.80
CA LEU A 105 -3.18 2.92 -16.40
C LEU A 105 -4.21 3.02 -17.54
N ILE A 106 -4.22 2.06 -18.46
CA ILE A 106 -5.19 2.04 -19.58
C ILE A 106 -6.62 2.04 -19.04
N VAL A 107 -6.93 1.20 -18.05
CA VAL A 107 -8.25 1.16 -17.40
C VAL A 107 -8.60 2.49 -16.73
N ALA A 108 -7.64 3.14 -16.06
CA ALA A 108 -7.86 4.45 -15.43
C ALA A 108 -8.08 5.58 -16.46
N LEU A 109 -7.51 5.47 -17.66
CA LEU A 109 -7.71 6.44 -18.75
C LEU A 109 -9.03 6.21 -19.51
N MET A 110 -9.33 4.97 -19.87
CA MET A 110 -10.54 4.60 -20.62
C MET A 110 -11.83 4.70 -19.81
N GLN A 111 -11.74 4.62 -18.48
CA GLN A 111 -12.87 4.77 -17.56
C GLN A 111 -14.08 3.88 -17.89
N PRO A 112 -13.89 2.55 -18.07
CA PRO A 112 -15.02 1.65 -18.32
C PRO A 112 -16.03 1.70 -17.17
N ARG A 113 -17.29 1.32 -17.44
CA ARG A 113 -18.37 1.37 -16.42
C ARG A 113 -18.04 0.62 -15.13
N ASN A 114 -17.24 -0.44 -15.23
CA ASN A 114 -16.77 -1.28 -14.11
C ASN A 114 -15.36 -0.92 -13.62
N MET A 115 -14.83 0.26 -13.96
CA MET A 115 -13.46 0.70 -13.65
C MET A 115 -13.03 0.44 -12.20
N PRO A 116 -13.81 0.76 -11.14
CA PRO A 116 -13.36 0.52 -9.77
C PRO A 116 -13.12 -0.97 -9.46
N ARG A 117 -13.93 -1.88 -10.04
CA ARG A 117 -13.76 -3.33 -9.84
C ARG A 117 -12.53 -3.83 -10.58
N LEU A 118 -12.31 -3.39 -11.82
CA LEU A 118 -11.14 -3.76 -12.61
C LEU A 118 -9.84 -3.27 -11.94
N LEU A 119 -9.79 -1.99 -11.53
CA LEU A 119 -8.64 -1.45 -10.81
C LEU A 119 -8.37 -2.19 -9.49
N PHE A 120 -9.42 -2.61 -8.78
CA PHE A 120 -9.28 -3.39 -7.56
C PHE A 120 -8.67 -4.77 -7.84
N MET A 121 -9.16 -5.49 -8.87
CA MET A 121 -8.62 -6.79 -9.28
C MET A 121 -7.16 -6.68 -9.74
N LEU A 122 -6.84 -5.69 -10.59
CA LEU A 122 -5.49 -5.47 -11.11
C LEU A 122 -4.50 -5.12 -10.00
N THR A 123 -4.85 -4.19 -9.11
CA THR A 123 -3.95 -3.80 -8.01
C THR A 123 -3.82 -4.91 -6.96
N THR A 124 -4.85 -5.74 -6.75
CA THR A 124 -4.74 -6.97 -5.93
C THR A 124 -3.74 -7.95 -6.55
N ALA A 125 -3.84 -8.20 -7.86
CA ALA A 125 -2.89 -9.06 -8.57
C ALA A 125 -1.45 -8.52 -8.49
N GLN A 126 -1.26 -7.20 -8.60
CA GLN A 126 0.04 -6.56 -8.41
C GLN A 126 0.60 -6.76 -6.99
N PHE A 127 -0.22 -6.71 -5.93
CA PHE A 127 0.25 -7.00 -4.58
C PHE A 127 0.62 -8.48 -4.38
N ILE A 128 -0.11 -9.40 -5.02
CA ILE A 128 0.21 -10.83 -5.01
C ILE A 128 1.55 -11.07 -5.73
N LEU A 129 1.77 -10.44 -6.90
CA LEU A 129 3.05 -10.54 -7.61
C LEU A 129 4.21 -9.97 -6.78
N LEU A 130 4.02 -8.81 -6.13
CA LEU A 130 5.03 -8.22 -5.25
C LEU A 130 5.42 -9.15 -4.08
N ALA A 131 4.55 -10.07 -3.69
CA ALA A 131 4.86 -11.05 -2.67
C ALA A 131 5.87 -12.12 -3.12
N GLY A 132 6.03 -12.31 -4.44
CA GLY A 132 7.02 -13.19 -5.04
C GLY A 132 8.41 -12.56 -5.18
N VAL A 133 8.66 -11.39 -4.58
CA VAL A 133 9.92 -10.66 -4.68
C VAL A 133 10.48 -10.32 -3.29
N GLY A 134 11.80 -10.36 -3.13
CA GLY A 134 12.49 -9.97 -1.89
C GLY A 134 12.67 -11.13 -0.92
N HIS A 135 12.74 -10.86 0.40
CA HIS A 135 13.05 -11.89 1.40
C HIS A 135 12.05 -13.05 1.47
N ALA A 136 10.86 -12.90 0.90
CA ALA A 136 9.88 -13.98 0.75
C ALA A 136 10.35 -15.13 -0.17
N THR A 137 11.43 -14.92 -0.95
CA THR A 137 12.06 -15.96 -1.77
C THR A 137 13.30 -16.59 -1.12
N LEU A 138 13.65 -16.20 0.12
CA LEU A 138 14.80 -16.79 0.82
C LEU A 138 14.53 -18.21 1.34
N ASN A 139 13.27 -18.54 1.60
CA ASN A 139 12.86 -19.85 2.08
C ASN A 139 12.62 -20.79 0.90
N GLU A 140 12.89 -22.08 1.08
CA GLU A 140 12.61 -23.12 0.08
C GLU A 140 11.34 -23.93 0.43
N GLY A 141 10.81 -24.66 -0.55
CA GLY A 141 9.72 -25.63 -0.36
C GLY A 141 8.40 -25.02 0.12
N VAL A 142 7.76 -25.68 1.09
CA VAL A 142 6.44 -25.27 1.62
C VAL A 142 6.53 -23.95 2.39
N THR A 143 7.62 -23.74 3.12
CA THR A 143 7.87 -22.50 3.88
C THR A 143 7.95 -21.28 2.97
N ALA A 144 8.48 -21.42 1.75
CA ALA A 144 8.47 -20.37 0.73
C ALA A 144 7.04 -19.93 0.39
N LYS A 145 6.15 -20.89 0.12
CA LYS A 145 4.75 -20.63 -0.24
C LYS A 145 3.98 -19.98 0.92
N ILE A 146 4.24 -20.42 2.15
CA ILE A 146 3.66 -19.82 3.35
C ILE A 146 4.13 -18.36 3.49
N HIS A 147 5.43 -18.10 3.34
CA HIS A 147 5.99 -16.76 3.45
C HIS A 147 5.43 -15.82 2.36
N GLN A 148 5.39 -16.26 1.10
CA GLN A 148 4.82 -15.49 -0.01
C GLN A 148 3.33 -15.20 0.21
N THR A 149 2.54 -16.21 0.63
CA THR A 149 1.11 -16.02 0.89
C THR A 149 0.88 -15.04 2.04
N ASN A 150 1.63 -15.19 3.13
CA ASN A 150 1.56 -14.27 4.27
C ASN A 150 1.98 -12.86 3.87
N HIS A 151 3.00 -12.71 3.03
CA HIS A 151 3.45 -11.40 2.55
C HIS A 151 2.40 -10.74 1.64
N ALA A 152 1.75 -11.50 0.76
CA ALA A 152 0.63 -11.01 -0.06
C ALA A 152 -0.53 -10.51 0.81
N ILE A 153 -0.93 -11.30 1.82
CA ILE A 153 -1.97 -10.91 2.79
C ILE A 153 -1.55 -9.61 3.51
N HIS A 154 -0.31 -9.53 3.98
CA HIS A 154 0.20 -8.33 4.64
C HIS A 154 0.09 -7.10 3.76
N LEU A 155 0.52 -7.19 2.49
CA LEU A 155 0.48 -6.08 1.55
C LEU A 155 -0.96 -5.64 1.23
N ILE A 156 -1.87 -6.58 0.99
CA ILE A 156 -3.28 -6.29 0.70
C ILE A 156 -3.96 -5.62 1.91
N CYS A 157 -3.74 -6.16 3.12
CA CYS A 157 -4.28 -5.57 4.35
C CYS A 157 -3.70 -4.18 4.61
N ALA A 158 -2.40 -3.99 4.40
CA ALA A 158 -1.74 -2.69 4.54
C ALA A 158 -2.29 -1.69 3.51
N ALA A 159 -2.50 -2.12 2.27
CA ALA A 159 -3.06 -1.28 1.21
C ALA A 159 -4.52 -0.90 1.49
N ALA A 160 -5.32 -1.83 2.02
CA ALA A 160 -6.70 -1.56 2.44
C ALA A 160 -6.76 -0.53 3.57
N TRP A 161 -5.87 -0.64 4.56
CA TRP A 161 -5.79 0.30 5.67
C TRP A 161 -5.28 1.67 5.19
N PHE A 162 -4.04 1.74 4.70
CA PHE A 162 -3.38 2.99 4.33
C PHE A 162 -4.05 3.70 3.13
N GLY A 163 -4.34 2.96 2.06
CA GLY A 163 -4.99 3.50 0.86
C GLY A 163 -6.43 3.93 1.10
N GLY A 164 -7.09 3.35 2.11
CA GLY A 164 -8.46 3.66 2.50
C GLY A 164 -8.65 4.99 3.23
N LEU A 165 -7.58 5.55 3.82
CA LEU A 165 -7.67 6.75 4.66
C LEU A 165 -8.09 8.01 3.88
N LEU A 166 -7.63 8.19 2.63
CA LEU A 166 -8.01 9.35 1.82
C LEU A 166 -9.51 9.36 1.43
N PRO A 167 -10.09 8.24 0.93
CA PRO A 167 -11.55 8.13 0.77
C PRO A 167 -12.33 8.46 2.04
N VAL A 168 -11.87 7.99 3.21
CA VAL A 168 -12.50 8.26 4.51
C VAL A 168 -12.49 9.75 4.83
N LEU A 169 -11.32 10.40 4.75
CA LEU A 169 -11.17 11.84 4.98
C LEU A 169 -12.13 12.66 4.11
N TRP A 170 -12.32 12.26 2.86
CA TRP A 170 -13.24 12.95 1.98
C TRP A 170 -14.71 12.64 2.27
N CYS A 171 -15.06 11.41 2.63
CA CYS A 171 -16.42 11.06 3.04
C CYS A 171 -16.85 11.83 4.30
N MET A 172 -15.92 12.13 5.21
CA MET A 172 -16.18 12.99 6.37
C MET A 172 -16.63 14.40 5.98
N GLN A 173 -16.09 14.97 4.90
CA GLN A 173 -16.51 16.29 4.42
C GLN A 173 -17.96 16.27 3.89
N LEU A 174 -18.42 15.11 3.41
CA LEU A 174 -19.79 14.94 2.89
C LEU A 174 -20.84 14.77 3.99
N ILE A 175 -20.45 14.53 5.24
CA ILE A 175 -21.37 14.37 6.39
C ILE A 175 -22.15 15.66 6.66
N LYS A 176 -21.54 16.83 6.41
CA LYS A 176 -22.17 18.15 6.65
C LYS A 176 -23.14 18.58 5.53
N GLY A 177 -23.34 17.76 4.49
CA GLY A 177 -24.14 18.12 3.33
C GLY A 177 -25.31 17.17 3.04
N ARG A 178 -25.96 17.38 1.90
CA ARG A 178 -27.09 16.57 1.38
C ARG A 178 -26.85 15.06 1.27
N TRP A 179 -25.59 14.62 1.38
CA TRP A 179 -25.18 13.22 1.25
C TRP A 179 -24.85 12.55 2.59
N ARG A 180 -25.24 13.16 3.72
CA ARG A 180 -24.93 12.69 5.09
C ARG A 180 -25.20 11.20 5.28
N HIS A 181 -26.40 10.74 4.92
CA HIS A 181 -26.80 9.36 5.16
C HIS A 181 -25.92 8.36 4.37
N GLN A 182 -25.68 8.62 3.08
CA GLN A 182 -24.84 7.74 2.25
C GLN A 182 -23.36 7.80 2.66
N ALA A 183 -22.87 8.95 3.10
CA ALA A 183 -21.51 9.11 3.62
C ALA A 183 -21.31 8.31 4.91
N ILE A 184 -22.26 8.37 5.85
CA ILE A 184 -22.22 7.57 7.09
C ILE A 184 -22.24 6.08 6.78
N GLN A 185 -23.11 5.62 5.86
CA GLN A 185 -23.14 4.21 5.45
C GLN A 185 -21.80 3.74 4.88
N ALA A 186 -21.16 4.54 4.02
CA ALA A 186 -19.86 4.20 3.44
C ALA A 186 -18.76 4.15 4.51
N LEU A 187 -18.77 5.09 5.46
CA LEU A 187 -17.85 5.11 6.59
C LEU A 187 -18.04 3.91 7.52
N MET A 188 -19.28 3.48 7.81
CA MET A 188 -19.52 2.29 8.64
C MET A 188 -19.00 1.01 7.98
N ARG A 189 -19.23 0.84 6.66
CA ARG A 189 -18.70 -0.30 5.90
C ARG A 189 -17.17 -0.31 5.89
N PHE A 190 -16.56 0.84 5.64
CA PHE A 190 -15.10 0.98 5.72
C PHE A 190 -14.60 0.63 7.12
N SER A 191 -15.25 1.13 8.16
CA SER A 191 -14.88 0.86 9.54
C SER A 191 -14.89 -0.64 9.82
N TRP A 192 -15.92 -1.37 9.39
CA TRP A 192 -15.97 -2.83 9.54
C TRP A 192 -14.79 -3.52 8.84
N CYS A 193 -14.52 -3.21 7.58
CA CYS A 193 -13.35 -3.75 6.85
C CYS A 193 -12.01 -3.33 7.48
N GLY A 194 -11.94 -2.13 8.06
CA GLY A 194 -10.74 -1.57 8.67
C GLY A 194 -10.21 -2.40 9.83
N HIS A 195 -11.08 -3.02 10.65
CA HIS A 195 -10.61 -3.93 11.70
C HIS A 195 -9.89 -5.15 11.14
N PHE A 196 -10.48 -5.78 10.13
CA PHE A 196 -9.86 -6.94 9.49
C PHE A 196 -8.55 -6.57 8.81
N ALA A 197 -8.47 -5.38 8.20
CA ALA A 197 -7.23 -4.86 7.64
C ALA A 197 -6.16 -4.66 8.73
N VAL A 198 -6.49 -4.01 9.85
CA VAL A 198 -5.55 -3.80 10.97
C VAL A 198 -5.09 -5.13 11.59
N ILE A 199 -6.02 -6.03 11.91
CA ILE A 199 -5.71 -7.35 12.46
C ILE A 199 -4.83 -8.14 11.49
N GLY A 200 -5.19 -8.12 10.20
CA GLY A 200 -4.43 -8.76 9.14
C GLY A 200 -3.00 -8.23 9.05
N VAL A 201 -2.79 -6.91 9.06
CA VAL A 201 -1.45 -6.29 9.05
C VAL A 201 -0.63 -6.72 10.26
N LEU A 202 -1.21 -6.71 11.46
CA LEU A 202 -0.49 -7.07 12.69
C LEU A 202 -0.10 -8.54 12.70
N ALA A 203 -1.06 -9.45 12.49
CA ALA A 203 -0.82 -10.89 12.51
C ALA A 203 0.18 -11.33 11.43
N SER A 204 -0.05 -10.88 10.18
CA SER A 204 0.86 -11.20 9.08
C SER A 204 2.22 -10.49 9.21
N GLY A 205 2.27 -9.33 9.85
CA GLY A 205 3.51 -8.59 10.12
C GLY A 205 4.39 -9.30 11.12
N VAL A 206 3.81 -9.81 12.21
CA VAL A 206 4.51 -10.65 13.20
C VAL A 206 5.02 -11.93 12.53
N LEU A 207 4.19 -12.60 11.74
CA LEU A 207 4.60 -13.82 11.03
C LEU A 207 5.74 -13.54 10.03
N ASN A 208 5.70 -12.42 9.28
CA ASN A 208 6.80 -12.02 8.40
C ASN A 208 8.09 -11.77 9.19
N ALA A 209 8.03 -11.08 10.33
CA ALA A 209 9.20 -10.86 11.16
C ALA A 209 9.83 -12.19 11.62
N LEU A 210 9.02 -13.11 12.14
CA LEU A 210 9.48 -14.44 12.58
C LEU A 210 10.04 -15.28 11.43
N LEU A 211 9.44 -15.22 10.24
CA LEU A 211 9.92 -15.96 9.07
C LEU A 211 11.23 -15.39 8.49
N ILE A 212 11.57 -14.14 8.79
CA ILE A 212 12.82 -13.50 8.34
C ILE A 212 13.94 -13.65 9.37
N THR A 213 13.66 -13.38 10.65
CA THR A 213 14.69 -13.35 11.70
C THR A 213 14.77 -14.62 12.54
N GLY A 214 13.80 -15.53 12.41
CA GLY A 214 13.64 -16.65 13.33
C GLY A 214 13.10 -16.23 14.70
N PHE A 215 13.07 -17.19 15.63
CA PHE A 215 12.61 -16.99 17.01
C PHE A 215 13.73 -17.32 18.01
N PRO A 216 14.07 -16.42 18.96
CA PRO A 216 13.54 -15.07 19.13
C PRO A 216 14.02 -14.11 18.03
N PRO A 217 13.24 -13.07 17.67
CA PRO A 217 13.64 -12.13 16.62
C PRO A 217 14.88 -11.33 17.04
N THR A 218 15.88 -11.26 16.16
CA THR A 218 17.11 -10.49 16.39
C THR A 218 16.85 -9.00 16.21
N LEU A 219 16.86 -8.25 17.31
CA LEU A 219 16.58 -6.80 17.31
C LEU A 219 17.82 -5.91 17.47
N THR A 220 18.99 -6.52 17.69
CA THR A 220 20.25 -5.79 17.92
C THR A 220 20.87 -5.27 16.63
N THR A 221 20.60 -5.90 15.49
CA THR A 221 21.08 -5.46 14.17
C THR A 221 20.41 -4.17 13.73
N TYR A 222 21.05 -3.41 12.84
CA TYR A 222 20.46 -2.18 12.28
C TYR A 222 19.10 -2.46 11.59
N TRP A 223 19.00 -3.60 10.88
CA TRP A 223 17.75 -4.08 10.30
C TRP A 223 16.67 -4.33 11.36
N GLY A 224 17.04 -5.01 12.46
CA GLY A 224 16.14 -5.29 13.59
C GLY A 224 15.64 -4.02 14.30
N GLN A 225 16.51 -3.02 14.48
CA GLN A 225 16.13 -1.73 15.08
C GLN A 225 15.13 -0.95 14.20
N LEU A 226 15.34 -0.94 12.87
CA LEU A 226 14.39 -0.34 11.94
C LEU A 226 13.05 -1.08 11.91
N LEU A 227 13.07 -2.42 12.00
CA LEU A 227 11.85 -3.22 12.15
C LEU A 227 11.09 -2.88 13.44
N LEU A 228 11.80 -2.72 14.57
CA LEU A 228 11.20 -2.31 15.84
C LEU A 228 10.59 -0.90 15.76
N LEU A 229 11.30 0.05 15.15
CA LEU A 229 10.79 1.40 14.92
C LEU A 229 9.50 1.36 14.08
N LYS A 230 9.48 0.57 12.99
CA LYS A 230 8.27 0.33 12.20
C LYS A 230 7.15 -0.22 13.08
N ALA A 231 7.41 -1.21 13.91
CA ALA A 231 6.41 -1.82 14.78
C ALA A 231 5.81 -0.79 15.76
N ILE A 232 6.64 0.05 16.38
CA ILE A 232 6.19 1.13 17.27
C ILE A 232 5.30 2.12 16.52
N LEU A 233 5.71 2.56 15.33
CA LEU A 233 4.92 3.48 14.52
C LEU A 233 3.56 2.88 14.13
N VAL A 234 3.53 1.59 13.76
CA VAL A 234 2.27 0.87 13.47
C VAL A 234 1.39 0.81 14.71
N MET A 235 1.94 0.54 15.90
CA MET A 235 1.16 0.54 17.14
C MET A 235 0.57 1.92 17.46
N ILE A 236 1.32 3.00 17.21
CA ILE A 236 0.79 4.37 17.33
C ILE A 236 -0.38 4.58 16.36
N MET A 237 -0.26 4.13 15.10
CA MET A 237 -1.36 4.20 14.13
C MET A 237 -2.58 3.41 14.61
N VAL A 238 -2.40 2.23 15.21
CA VAL A 238 -3.51 1.44 15.78
C VAL A 238 -4.22 2.22 16.88
N VAL A 239 -3.48 2.83 17.81
CA VAL A 239 -4.06 3.65 18.87
C VAL A 239 -4.87 4.82 18.29
N ILE A 240 -4.33 5.51 17.28
CA ILE A 240 -5.05 6.59 16.58
C ILE A 240 -6.33 6.06 15.92
N ALA A 241 -6.26 4.94 15.21
CA ALA A 241 -7.41 4.34 14.53
C ALA A 241 -8.51 3.92 15.52
N LEU A 242 -8.13 3.34 16.66
CA LEU A 242 -9.04 2.97 17.74
C LEU A 242 -9.67 4.20 18.40
N ALA A 243 -8.88 5.25 18.68
CA ALA A 243 -9.40 6.51 19.24
C ALA A 243 -10.38 7.19 18.28
N ASN A 244 -10.03 7.26 16.99
CA ASN A 244 -10.91 7.77 15.93
C ASN A 244 -12.25 7.03 15.92
N ARG A 245 -12.23 5.70 16.03
CA ARG A 245 -13.43 4.86 15.96
C ARG A 245 -14.28 4.85 17.23
N TYR A 246 -13.66 4.65 18.39
CA TYR A 246 -14.37 4.36 19.64
C TYR A 246 -14.57 5.59 20.52
N VAL A 247 -13.86 6.67 20.26
CA VAL A 247 -13.99 7.92 21.02
C VAL A 247 -14.57 9.03 20.14
N LEU A 248 -13.95 9.31 18.99
CA LEU A 248 -14.34 10.48 18.19
C LEU A 248 -15.62 10.25 17.39
N VAL A 249 -15.80 9.09 16.74
CA VAL A 249 -17.04 8.81 15.98
C VAL A 249 -18.30 8.84 16.88
N PRO A 250 -18.32 8.24 18.09
CA PRO A 250 -19.46 8.38 19.00
C PRO A 250 -19.73 9.83 19.44
N ARG A 251 -18.68 10.60 19.78
CA ARG A 251 -18.82 12.02 20.14
C ARG A 251 -19.40 12.87 19.01
N MET A 252 -19.03 12.57 17.77
CA MET A 252 -19.63 13.20 16.59
C MET A 252 -21.12 12.88 16.41
N ARG A 253 -21.61 11.75 16.91
CA ARG A 253 -23.05 11.42 16.89
C ARG A 253 -23.84 12.19 17.95
N GLN A 254 -23.15 12.67 18.99
CA GLN A 254 -23.72 13.53 20.02
C GLN A 254 -23.63 15.03 19.64
N ASP A 255 -23.42 15.32 18.35
CA ASP A 255 -23.26 16.66 17.77
C ASP A 255 -22.18 17.54 18.47
N GLU A 256 -21.12 16.91 18.98
CA GLU A 256 -19.97 17.64 19.51
C GLU A 256 -19.13 18.23 18.36
N ASP A 257 -19.28 19.52 18.09
CA ASP A 257 -18.67 20.24 16.95
C ASP A 257 -17.14 20.11 16.87
N ARG A 258 -16.46 19.91 18.01
CA ARG A 258 -15.00 19.77 18.10
C ARG A 258 -14.47 18.40 17.69
N ALA A 259 -15.31 17.35 17.67
CA ALA A 259 -14.85 15.99 17.39
C ALA A 259 -14.51 15.77 15.89
N ALA A 260 -15.22 16.46 14.98
CA ALA A 260 -15.01 16.30 13.54
C ALA A 260 -13.67 16.85 13.02
N PRO A 261 -13.22 18.07 13.40
CA PRO A 261 -11.89 18.56 13.05
C PRO A 261 -10.77 17.68 13.62
N TRP A 262 -10.95 17.19 14.85
CA TRP A 262 -9.95 16.33 15.50
C TRP A 262 -9.82 14.97 14.80
N PHE A 263 -10.94 14.36 14.38
CA PHE A 263 -10.91 13.14 13.57
C PHE A 263 -10.12 13.34 12.26
N VAL A 264 -10.34 14.47 11.57
CA VAL A 264 -9.62 14.78 10.33
C VAL A 264 -8.13 14.96 10.59
N TRP A 265 -7.75 15.64 11.66
CA TRP A 265 -6.34 15.83 12.02
C TRP A 265 -5.67 14.50 12.39
N MET A 266 -6.31 13.68 13.21
CA MET A 266 -5.83 12.35 13.60
C MET A 266 -5.68 11.41 12.41
N THR A 267 -6.65 11.40 11.49
CA THR A 267 -6.56 10.58 10.27
C THR A 267 -5.45 11.07 9.33
N LYS A 268 -5.19 12.39 9.27
CA LYS A 268 -4.03 12.93 8.53
C LYS A 268 -2.70 12.53 9.18
N LEU A 269 -2.63 12.56 10.51
CA LEU A 269 -1.46 12.11 11.27
C LEU A 269 -1.21 10.62 11.02
N GLU A 270 -2.25 9.79 11.05
CA GLU A 270 -2.18 8.37 10.72
C GLU A 270 -1.64 8.13 9.30
N TRP A 271 -2.11 8.91 8.32
CA TRP A 271 -1.57 8.85 6.96
C TRP A 271 -0.10 9.30 6.87
N ALA A 272 0.29 10.33 7.62
CA ALA A 272 1.69 10.78 7.65
C ALA A 272 2.61 9.73 8.27
N ILE A 273 2.21 9.11 9.39
CA ILE A 273 2.96 8.01 10.02
C ILE A 273 3.04 6.82 9.08
N GLY A 274 1.94 6.47 8.38
CA GLY A 274 1.93 5.41 7.39
C GLY A 274 2.92 5.67 6.24
N ALA A 275 3.07 6.92 5.79
CA ALA A 275 4.08 7.28 4.79
C ALA A 275 5.51 7.07 5.32
N VAL A 276 5.79 7.41 6.59
CA VAL A 276 7.08 7.12 7.23
C VAL A 276 7.32 5.61 7.31
N VAL A 277 6.30 4.82 7.65
CA VAL A 277 6.39 3.35 7.65
C VAL A 277 6.73 2.80 6.26
N LEU A 278 6.12 3.33 5.19
CA LEU A 278 6.46 2.92 3.82
C LEU A 278 7.90 3.29 3.43
N LEU A 279 8.41 4.42 3.91
CA LEU A 279 9.81 4.81 3.71
C LEU A 279 10.75 3.83 4.44
N ILE A 280 10.46 3.48 5.69
CA ILE A 280 11.24 2.50 6.45
C ILE A 280 11.23 1.14 5.75
N ILE A 281 10.08 0.67 5.26
CA ILE A 281 9.99 -0.59 4.50
C ILE A 281 10.80 -0.53 3.20
N SER A 282 10.82 0.63 2.54
CA SER A 282 11.60 0.83 1.31
C SER A 282 13.11 0.78 1.59
N LEU A 283 13.54 1.29 2.75
CA LEU A 283 14.92 1.20 3.24
C LEU A 283 15.29 -0.23 3.64
N LEU A 284 14.43 -0.91 4.41
CA LEU A 284 14.64 -2.30 4.85
C LEU A 284 14.88 -3.25 3.66
N ALA A 285 14.25 -2.99 2.51
CA ALA A 285 14.43 -3.80 1.31
C ALA A 285 15.83 -3.69 0.66
N THR A 286 16.67 -2.75 1.10
CA THR A 286 18.06 -2.60 0.66
C THR A 286 19.09 -3.13 1.64
N LEU A 287 18.64 -3.53 2.83
CA LEU A 287 19.50 -3.98 3.92
C LEU A 287 19.44 -5.49 4.00
N GLU A 288 20.59 -6.11 4.24
CA GLU A 288 20.64 -7.52 4.60
C GLU A 288 20.14 -7.68 6.05
N PRO A 289 19.29 -8.69 6.34
CA PRO A 289 18.73 -8.88 7.67
C PRO A 289 19.74 -9.44 8.70
N PHE A 290 20.95 -9.80 8.28
CA PHE A 290 22.00 -10.44 9.08
C PHE A 290 23.31 -9.66 9.02
#